data_AF-A0A0W8G1L8-F1
#
_entry.id   AF-A0A0W8G1L8-F1
#
_cell.length_a   1.000
_cell.length_b   1.000
_cell.length_c   1.000
_cell.angle_alpha   90.00
_cell.angle_beta   90.00
_cell.angle_gamma   90.00
#
_symmetry.space_group_name_H-M   'P 1'
#
loop_
_entity.id
_entity.type
_entity.pdbx_description
1 polymer ?
#
loop_
_entity_poly.entity_id
_entity_poly.type
_entity_poly.pdbx_seq_one_letter_code
_entity_poly.pdbx_strand_id
1 'polypeptide(L)'
;MPGRLFEKLDLTDDQRSAIDDLRYEHRMKAIELQSQKHQNNLTMNKLLKESKIDEKEIMKLTEKNNSINNELSKMRTEKRIKIHNLLTPEQREQFGNFPCVGDGFGGGYGYKKFDDSPRRSFKGERQFRYRCF
;
A
#
# COMPACT_ATOMS: atom_id res chain seq x y z
N MET A 1 -5.51 0.42 -20.00
CA MET A 1 -5.15 1.85 -19.97
C MET A 1 -3.77 1.98 -19.36
N PRO A 2 -2.76 2.37 -20.15
CA PRO A 2 -1.45 2.68 -19.61
C PRO A 2 -1.56 3.80 -18.58
N GLY A 3 -0.85 3.70 -17.45
CA GLY A 3 -0.85 4.79 -16.47
C GLY A 3 -0.28 6.07 -17.08
N ARG A 4 -0.71 7.25 -16.62
CA ARG A 4 -0.30 8.60 -17.11
C ARG A 4 1.21 8.79 -17.29
N LEU A 5 2.03 7.97 -16.64
CA LEU A 5 3.48 7.91 -16.78
C LEU A 5 3.93 7.37 -18.15
N PHE A 6 3.27 6.35 -18.67
CA PHE A 6 3.66 5.64 -19.90
C PHE A 6 3.13 6.31 -21.16
N GLU A 7 2.14 7.20 -21.03
CA GLU A 7 1.66 8.05 -22.13
C GLU A 7 2.66 9.16 -22.49
N LYS A 8 3.59 9.49 -21.57
CA LYS A 8 4.63 10.50 -21.76
C LYS A 8 5.95 9.93 -22.29
N LEU A 9 6.10 8.61 -22.23
CA LEU A 9 7.23 7.89 -22.80
C LEU A 9 6.74 7.47 -24.19
N ASP A 10 7.36 7.98 -25.25
CA ASP A 10 7.01 7.60 -26.63
C ASP A 10 7.40 6.13 -26.89
N LEU A 11 6.64 5.20 -26.30
CA LEU A 11 6.88 3.75 -26.36
C LEU A 11 6.43 3.20 -27.70
N THR A 12 7.22 2.28 -28.25
CA THR A 12 6.82 1.51 -29.44
C THR A 12 5.64 0.59 -29.12
N ASP A 13 4.90 0.17 -30.15
CA ASP A 13 3.75 -0.72 -29.97
C ASP A 13 4.16 -2.06 -29.35
N ASP A 14 5.32 -2.60 -29.72
CA ASP A 14 5.89 -3.81 -29.14
C ASP A 14 6.23 -3.64 -27.65
N GLN A 15 6.83 -2.50 -27.27
CA GLN A 15 7.10 -2.18 -25.86
C GLN A 15 5.79 -2.04 -25.06
N ARG A 16 4.77 -1.41 -25.65
CA ARG A 16 3.45 -1.24 -25.00
C ARG A 16 2.78 -2.58 -24.74
N SER A 17 2.75 -3.47 -25.74
CA SER A 17 2.17 -4.80 -25.59
C SER A 17 2.87 -5.59 -24.48
N ALA A 18 4.20 -5.63 -24.50
CA ALA A 18 4.99 -6.36 -23.50
C ALA A 18 4.75 -5.82 -22.07
N ILE A 19 4.62 -4.49 -21.91
CA ILE A 19 4.34 -3.86 -20.62
C ILE A 19 2.91 -4.18 -20.15
N ASP A 20 1.93 -4.19 -21.06
CA ASP A 20 0.53 -4.46 -20.71
C ASP A 20 0.29 -5.92 -20.35
N ASP A 21 0.91 -6.87 -21.04
CA ASP A 21 0.88 -8.29 -20.68
C ASP A 21 1.49 -8.51 -19.29
N LEU A 22 2.66 -7.91 -19.06
CA LEU A 22 3.32 -7.97 -17.75
C LEU A 22 2.44 -7.38 -16.64
N ARG A 23 1.77 -6.25 -16.90
CA ARG A 23 0.85 -5.65 -15.93
C ARG A 23 -0.35 -6.55 -15.67
N TYR A 24 -0.90 -7.17 -16.69
CA TYR A 24 -2.04 -8.06 -16.57
C TYR A 24 -1.69 -9.25 -15.66
N GLU A 25 -0.57 -9.93 -15.93
CA GLU A 25 -0.10 -11.05 -15.11
C GLU A 25 0.14 -10.64 -13.65
N HIS A 26 0.84 -9.51 -13.43
CA HIS A 26 1.09 -9.00 -12.09
C HIS A 26 -0.21 -8.62 -11.37
N ARG A 27 -1.20 -8.08 -12.09
CA ARG A 27 -2.50 -7.70 -11.52
C ARG A 27 -3.30 -8.94 -11.11
N MET A 28 -3.33 -9.98 -11.93
CA MET A 28 -4.01 -11.23 -11.62
C MET A 28 -3.45 -11.86 -10.33
N LYS A 29 -2.13 -12.03 -10.26
CA LYS A 29 -1.45 -12.54 -9.06
C LYS A 29 -1.68 -11.65 -7.83
N ALA A 30 -1.64 -10.32 -8.00
CA ALA A 30 -1.89 -9.40 -6.89
C ALA A 30 -3.33 -9.48 -6.35
N ILE A 31 -4.33 -9.72 -7.21
CA ILE A 31 -5.72 -9.92 -6.79
C ILE A 31 -5.84 -11.17 -5.93
N GLU A 32 -5.22 -12.28 -6.35
CA GLU A 32 -5.23 -13.53 -5.60
C GLU A 32 -4.61 -13.35 -4.20
N LEU A 33 -3.42 -12.76 -4.13
CA LEU A 33 -2.74 -12.47 -2.86
C LEU A 33 -3.56 -11.53 -1.96
N GLN A 34 -4.20 -10.51 -2.53
CA GLN A 34 -5.08 -9.61 -1.77
C GLN A 34 -6.32 -10.32 -1.24
N SER A 35 -6.91 -11.23 -2.04
CA SER A 35 -8.04 -12.06 -1.62
C SER A 35 -7.67 -12.92 -0.41
N GLN A 36 -6.53 -13.61 -0.48
CA GLN A 36 -6.02 -14.42 0.64
C GLN A 36 -5.78 -13.57 1.90
N LYS A 37 -5.14 -12.40 1.75
CA LYS A 37 -4.94 -11.46 2.86
C LYS A 37 -6.27 -10.99 3.45
N HIS A 38 -7.27 -10.72 2.61
CA HIS A 38 -8.60 -10.31 3.08
C HIS A 38 -9.28 -11.42 3.88
N GLN A 39 -9.23 -12.67 3.39
CA GLN A 39 -9.76 -13.82 4.12
C GLN A 39 -9.07 -14.00 5.48
N ASN A 40 -7.73 -13.92 5.53
CA ASN A 40 -6.99 -13.99 6.79
C ASN A 40 -7.43 -12.91 7.78
N ASN A 41 -7.62 -11.66 7.31
CA ASN A 41 -8.09 -10.57 8.14
C ASN A 41 -9.51 -10.79 8.68
N LEU A 42 -10.42 -11.34 7.87
CA LEU A 42 -11.76 -11.71 8.33
C LEU A 42 -11.70 -12.77 9.42
N THR A 43 -10.85 -13.79 9.25
CA THR A 43 -10.63 -14.84 10.26
C THR A 43 -10.05 -14.26 11.55
N MET A 44 -9.04 -13.39 11.46
CA MET A 44 -8.48 -12.70 12.64
C MET A 44 -9.55 -11.86 13.36
N ASN A 45 -10.36 -11.11 12.62
CA ASN A 45 -11.44 -10.30 13.18
C ASN A 45 -12.52 -11.16 13.88
N LYS A 46 -12.75 -12.39 13.39
CA LYS A 46 -13.64 -13.34 14.04
C LYS A 46 -13.04 -13.84 15.35
N LEU A 47 -11.80 -14.32 15.33
CA LEU A 47 -11.09 -14.84 16.51
C LEU A 47 -10.95 -13.79 17.61
N LEU A 48 -10.72 -12.52 17.26
CA LEU A 48 -10.63 -11.42 18.22
C LEU A 48 -11.96 -11.07 18.91
N LYS A 49 -13.10 -11.48 18.35
CA LYS A 49 -14.43 -11.28 18.93
C LYS A 49 -14.88 -12.46 19.80
N GLU A 50 -14.15 -13.56 19.80
CA GLU A 50 -14.45 -14.71 20.63
C GLU A 50 -14.15 -14.40 22.10
N SER A 51 -14.88 -15.03 23.02
CA SER A 51 -14.72 -14.82 24.47
C SER A 51 -13.34 -15.25 24.98
N LYS A 52 -12.68 -16.16 24.26
CA LYS A 52 -11.30 -16.59 24.51
C LYS A 52 -10.50 -16.39 23.24
N ILE A 53 -9.51 -15.50 23.31
CA ILE A 53 -8.63 -15.17 22.19
C ILE A 53 -7.57 -16.26 22.04
N ASP A 54 -7.50 -16.88 20.85
CA ASP A 54 -6.38 -17.75 20.47
C ASP A 54 -5.24 -16.93 19.86
N GLU A 55 -4.31 -16.51 20.72
CA GLU A 55 -3.13 -15.74 20.33
C GLU A 55 -2.27 -16.47 19.28
N LYS A 56 -2.14 -17.79 19.37
CA LYS A 56 -1.27 -18.56 18.46
C LYS A 56 -1.82 -18.54 17.04
N GLU A 57 -3.12 -18.68 16.87
CA GLU A 57 -3.74 -18.60 15.54
C GLU A 57 -3.67 -17.19 14.95
N ILE A 58 -3.90 -16.16 15.77
CA ILE A 58 -3.82 -14.75 15.33
C ILE A 58 -2.39 -14.40 14.89
N MET A 59 -1.37 -14.84 15.63
CA MET A 59 0.02 -14.61 15.26
C MET A 59 0.40 -15.33 13.96
N LYS A 60 -0.05 -16.57 13.76
CA LYS A 60 0.13 -17.30 12.48
C LYS A 60 -0.52 -16.58 11.31
N LEU A 61 -1.74 -16.05 11.47
CA LEU A 61 -2.42 -15.28 10.42
C LEU A 61 -1.70 -13.96 10.14
N THR A 62 -1.14 -13.32 11.16
CA THR A 62 -0.32 -12.11 11.04
C THR A 62 0.95 -12.38 10.23
N GLU A 63 1.67 -13.45 10.53
CA GLU A 63 2.87 -13.86 9.76
C GLU A 63 2.53 -14.16 8.29
N LYS A 64 1.43 -14.87 8.03
CA LYS A 64 0.94 -15.10 6.66
C LYS A 64 0.67 -13.79 5.93
N ASN A 65 -0.01 -12.85 6.59
CA ASN A 65 -0.27 -11.52 6.01
C ASN A 65 1.01 -10.73 5.74
N ASN A 66 2.02 -10.84 6.60
CA ASN A 66 3.32 -10.23 6.40
C ASN A 66 4.06 -10.84 5.19
N SER A 67 4.01 -12.17 5.05
CA SER A 67 4.54 -12.86 3.87
C SER A 67 3.88 -12.37 2.58
N ILE A 68 2.55 -12.25 2.57
CA ILE A 68 1.80 -11.73 1.42
C ILE A 68 2.23 -10.29 1.09
N ASN A 69 2.40 -9.43 2.10
CA ASN A 69 2.86 -8.06 1.87
C ASN A 69 4.27 -8.02 1.26
N ASN A 70 5.16 -8.89 1.73
CA ASN A 70 6.51 -9.02 1.20
C ASN A 70 6.50 -9.48 -0.25
N GLU A 71 5.66 -10.46 -0.59
CA GLU A 71 5.51 -10.95 -1.96
C GLU A 71 4.96 -9.86 -2.89
N LEU A 72 3.90 -9.16 -2.47
CA LEU A 72 3.37 -8.01 -3.21
C LEU A 72 4.43 -6.91 -3.42
N SER A 73 5.30 -6.69 -2.44
CA SER A 73 6.42 -5.74 -2.56
C SER A 73 7.46 -6.21 -3.57
N LYS A 74 7.91 -7.46 -3.48
CA LYS A 74 8.83 -8.08 -4.45
C LYS A 74 8.29 -7.98 -5.87
N MET A 75 7.03 -8.36 -6.08
CA MET A 75 6.36 -8.27 -7.37
C MET A 75 6.35 -6.85 -7.94
N ARG A 76 6.18 -5.80 -7.11
CA ARG A 76 6.24 -4.41 -7.57
C ARG A 76 7.64 -4.04 -8.04
N THR A 77 8.67 -4.43 -7.29
CA THR A 77 10.07 -4.19 -7.63
C THR A 77 10.47 -4.94 -8.89
N GLU A 78 10.14 -6.23 -8.99
CA GLU A 78 10.40 -7.06 -10.17
C GLU A 78 9.76 -6.47 -11.42
N LYS A 79 8.48 -6.06 -11.33
CA LYS A 79 7.81 -5.35 -12.43
C LYS A 79 8.60 -4.10 -12.84
N ARG A 80 9.02 -3.28 -11.88
CA ARG A 80 9.75 -2.04 -12.18
C ARG A 80 11.07 -2.32 -12.89
N ILE A 81 11.81 -3.34 -12.44
CA ILE A 81 13.07 -3.77 -13.06
C ILE A 81 12.81 -4.25 -14.49
N LYS A 82 11.81 -5.11 -14.70
CA LYS A 82 11.46 -5.61 -16.03
C LYS A 82 11.06 -4.49 -16.99
N ILE A 83 10.23 -3.55 -16.53
CA ILE A 83 9.87 -2.36 -17.33
C ILE A 83 11.11 -1.53 -17.65
N HIS A 84 11.95 -1.24 -16.67
CA HIS A 84 13.19 -0.49 -16.88
C HIS A 84 14.08 -1.12 -17.95
N ASN A 85 14.17 -2.46 -17.98
CA ASN A 85 14.96 -3.18 -18.96
C ASN A 85 14.37 -3.12 -20.39
N LEU A 86 13.05 -2.96 -20.54
CA LEU A 86 12.38 -2.79 -21.83
C LEU A 86 12.56 -1.38 -22.43
N LEU A 87 12.86 -0.38 -21.61
CA LEU A 87 13.03 1.01 -22.03
C LEU A 87 14.42 1.28 -22.61
N THR A 88 14.48 2.21 -23.57
CA THR A 88 15.75 2.75 -24.09
C THR A 88 16.46 3.62 -23.04
N PRO A 89 17.77 3.89 -23.15
CA PRO A 89 18.50 4.74 -22.21
C PRO A 89 17.86 6.12 -21.99
N GLU A 90 17.40 6.77 -23.07
CA GLU A 90 16.72 8.07 -23.03
C GLU A 90 15.37 7.98 -22.31
N GLN A 91 14.60 6.92 -22.56
CA GLN A 91 13.34 6.65 -21.86
C GLN A 91 13.55 6.31 -20.39
N ARG A 92 14.69 5.70 -20.01
CA ARG A 92 15.02 5.38 -18.62
C ARG A 92 15.27 6.62 -17.78
N GLU A 93 15.93 7.63 -18.33
CA GLU A 93 16.12 8.91 -17.62
C GLU A 93 14.78 9.57 -17.31
N GLN A 94 13.86 9.57 -18.29
CA GLN A 94 12.51 10.05 -18.08
C GLN A 94 11.77 9.18 -17.05
N PHE A 95 11.87 7.85 -17.13
CA PHE A 95 11.22 6.92 -16.19
C PHE A 95 11.76 6.99 -14.75
N GLY A 96 13.07 7.21 -14.57
CA GLY A 96 13.74 7.33 -13.29
C GLY A 96 13.38 8.60 -12.53
N ASN A 97 13.09 9.68 -13.26
CA ASN A 97 12.68 10.98 -12.70
C ASN A 97 11.25 10.99 -12.16
N PHE A 98 10.43 9.97 -12.45
CA PHE A 98 9.12 9.88 -11.83
C PHE A 98 9.27 9.26 -10.44
N PRO A 99 8.91 10.01 -9.38
CA PRO A 99 9.02 9.52 -8.02
C PRO A 99 8.28 8.19 -7.94
N CYS A 100 8.93 7.20 -7.33
CA CYS A 100 8.23 5.97 -7.01
C CYS A 100 7.01 6.37 -6.17
N VAL A 101 5.89 5.65 -6.32
CA VAL A 101 4.74 5.84 -5.43
C VAL A 101 5.22 5.43 -4.02
N GLY A 102 5.77 6.40 -3.28
CA GLY A 102 6.56 6.19 -2.06
C GLY A 102 7.67 7.23 -1.83
N ASP A 103 8.30 7.78 -2.88
CA ASP A 103 9.35 8.83 -2.79
C ASP A 103 8.76 10.25 -2.82
N GLY A 104 7.48 10.36 -2.47
CA GLY A 104 6.90 11.62 -2.07
C GLY A 104 7.29 11.90 -0.63
N PHE A 105 8.31 12.72 -0.43
CA PHE A 105 8.35 13.64 0.70
C PHE A 105 6.93 14.21 0.91
N GLY A 106 6.25 13.75 1.97
CA GLY A 106 5.10 14.44 2.54
C GLY A 106 3.98 14.86 1.58
N GLY A 107 3.41 13.93 0.81
CA GLY A 107 2.09 14.11 0.18
C GLY A 107 0.92 13.90 1.15
N GLY A 108 1.15 14.10 2.45
CA GLY A 108 0.12 14.06 3.47
C GLY A 108 -0.75 15.30 3.36
N TYR A 109 -2.06 15.07 3.23
CA TYR A 109 -3.12 16.02 3.52
C TYR A 109 -2.71 17.11 4.51
N GLY A 110 -2.94 18.36 4.11
CA GLY A 110 -2.55 19.59 4.79
C GLY A 110 -2.44 19.51 6.31
N TYR A 111 -1.20 19.51 6.79
CA TYR A 111 -0.89 20.26 8.00
C TYR A 111 -0.91 21.73 7.60
N LYS A 112 -2.07 22.37 7.74
CA LYS A 112 -2.11 23.82 7.97
C LYS A 112 -1.07 24.10 9.04
N LYS A 113 -0.20 25.07 8.74
CA LYS A 113 0.69 25.73 9.69
C LYS A 113 -0.06 25.87 11.02
N PHE A 114 0.56 25.42 12.10
CA PHE A 114 0.12 25.66 13.47
C PHE A 114 0.20 27.17 13.74
N ASP A 115 -0.74 27.94 13.20
CA ASP A 115 -1.04 29.30 13.62
C ASP A 115 -2.55 29.52 13.48
N ASP A 116 -3.13 29.98 14.58
CA ASP A 116 -4.44 30.63 14.68
C ASP A 116 -5.71 29.81 14.46
N SER A 117 -5.93 28.81 15.31
CA SER A 117 -7.31 28.44 15.71
C SER A 117 -7.34 27.98 17.17
N PRO A 118 -8.14 28.60 18.05
CA PRO A 118 -8.13 28.30 19.47
C PRO A 118 -8.63 26.88 19.70
N ARG A 119 -7.75 26.04 20.25
CA ARG A 119 -8.10 24.72 20.78
C ARG A 119 -9.34 24.88 21.66
N ARG A 120 -10.42 24.21 21.29
CA ARG A 120 -11.61 24.00 22.13
C ARG A 120 -11.14 23.49 23.50
N SER A 121 -11.06 24.41 24.46
CA SER A 121 -11.28 24.24 25.89
C SER A 121 -10.73 22.96 26.53
N PHE A 122 -9.47 23.01 26.98
CA PHE A 122 -9.06 22.35 28.21
C PHE A 122 -8.86 23.46 29.26
N LYS A 123 -9.94 23.82 29.95
CA LYS A 123 -9.89 24.56 31.23
C LYS A 123 -10.27 23.55 32.31
N GLY A 124 -9.55 23.64 33.43
CA GLY A 124 -9.40 22.60 34.42
C GLY A 124 -10.67 22.20 35.15
N GLU A 125 -10.47 21.13 35.92
CA GLU A 125 -11.27 20.73 37.09
C GLU A 125 -12.68 20.19 36.80
N ARG A 126 -12.80 18.87 36.67
CA ARG A 126 -13.84 18.14 37.42
C ARG A 126 -13.28 16.87 38.03
N GLN A 127 -13.25 16.94 39.35
CA GLN A 127 -12.96 15.91 40.32
C GLN A 127 -13.77 14.62 40.08
N PHE A 128 -13.14 13.49 40.41
CA PHE A 128 -13.71 12.24 40.92
C PHE A 128 -15.08 11.78 40.37
N ARG A 129 -15.10 10.59 39.76
CA ARG A 129 -15.69 9.39 40.41
C ARG A 129 -15.53 8.15 39.52
N TYR A 130 -14.83 7.16 40.07
CA TYR A 130 -14.96 5.76 39.67
C TYR A 130 -16.43 5.33 39.79
N ARG A 131 -16.91 4.55 38.83
CA ARG A 131 -18.07 3.70 39.06
C ARG A 131 -17.92 2.40 38.26
N CYS A 132 -17.50 1.37 38.96
CA CYS A 132 -17.83 -0.01 38.63
C CYS A 132 -19.34 -0.15 38.53
N PHE A 133 -19.82 -0.91 37.53
CA PHE A 133 -20.67 -2.09 37.68
C PHE A 133 -20.67 -2.83 36.34
#